data_AF-A0A3C0WUZ0-F1
#
_entry.id   AF-A0A3C0WUZ0-F1
#
_cell.length_a   1.000
_cell.length_b   1.000
_cell.length_c   1.000
_cell.angle_alpha   90.00
_cell.angle_beta   90.00
_cell.angle_gamma   90.00
#
_symmetry.space_group_name_H-M   'P 1'
#
loop_
_entity.id
_entity.type
_entity.pdbx_description
1 polymer ?
#
loop_
_entity_poly.entity_id
_entity_poly.type
_entity_poly.pdbx_seq_one_letter_code
_entity_poly.pdbx_strand_id
1 'polypeptide(L)'
;MASIISMKALLESGVHFGHRTNKWNPAMRPFIFTERNGIHIIDLQQTVKSLTQAYQMVSKTVADGGTVLFVGTKRQAQETIKEEATRCGMPYVTERWLPGTLTNWVTIFDRIQEMERLERMHETGEIERITKKEALLIDREITRLNIRLNGIRGMKRLPELVFIVDVMREDTAVLEANAKKIPVIALVDTNCAPGGVDYVIPSNDDAIRAIKLLVGKIADAVLEGKAMRKDDALAAEGVEAGVAATPAARVPRRQMLEEEMDDASLLGASTLAKLSPRAEDVEELGETVEAVIETTEETAETPVEVAKETTETPVEVTKEASEPVAKKAKKVSKTVAKAVEKGSETPAASAEEASE
;
A
#
# COMPACT_ATOMS: atom_id res chain seq x y z
N MET A 1 4.33 -24.58 1.70
CA MET A 1 3.84 -23.30 1.14
C MET A 1 4.89 -22.25 1.45
N ALA A 2 5.41 -21.55 0.44
CA ALA A 2 6.39 -20.50 0.65
C ALA A 2 5.76 -19.39 1.51
N SER A 3 6.42 -18.97 2.58
CA SER A 3 5.94 -17.89 3.44
C SER A 3 6.11 -16.56 2.70
N ILE A 4 5.01 -15.85 2.46
CA ILE A 4 5.00 -14.53 1.77
C ILE A 4 5.84 -13.49 2.54
N ILE A 5 5.95 -13.66 3.86
CA ILE A 5 6.73 -12.79 4.75
C ILE A 5 7.55 -13.65 5.70
N SER A 6 8.81 -13.25 5.94
CA SER A 6 9.65 -13.87 6.96
C SER A 6 9.20 -13.45 8.37
N MET A 7 9.26 -14.38 9.34
CA MET A 7 8.93 -14.05 10.73
C MET A 7 9.82 -12.93 11.29
N LYS A 8 11.07 -12.83 10.82
CA LYS A 8 12.01 -11.75 11.16
C LYS A 8 11.46 -10.37 10.77
N ALA A 9 10.90 -10.23 9.57
CA ALA A 9 10.31 -8.96 9.13
C ALA A 9 9.09 -8.55 9.97
N LEU A 10 8.26 -9.50 10.41
CA LEU A 10 7.14 -9.23 11.32
C LEU A 10 7.60 -8.81 12.72
N LEU A 11 8.72 -9.36 13.21
CA LEU A 11 9.33 -8.94 14.47
C LEU A 11 9.92 -7.54 14.38
N GLU A 12 10.71 -7.24 13.34
CA GLU A 12 11.37 -5.94 13.15
C GLU A 12 10.38 -4.78 12.90
N SER A 13 9.25 -5.07 12.25
CA SER A 13 8.18 -4.09 12.02
C SER A 13 7.29 -3.85 13.24
N GLY A 14 7.36 -4.71 14.27
CA GLY A 14 6.60 -4.57 15.50
C GLY A 14 5.15 -5.06 15.43
N VAL A 15 4.83 -5.98 14.51
CA VAL A 15 3.47 -6.56 14.33
C VAL A 15 3.01 -7.35 15.56
N HIS A 16 3.94 -7.94 16.30
CA HIS A 16 3.67 -8.79 17.46
C HIS A 16 3.24 -8.04 18.72
N PHE A 17 3.41 -6.71 18.77
CA PHE A 17 2.99 -5.93 19.93
C PHE A 17 1.49 -5.65 19.88
N GLY A 18 0.77 -6.05 20.93
CA GLY A 18 -0.61 -5.63 21.13
C GLY A 18 -0.74 -4.47 22.10
N HIS A 19 -1.93 -4.32 22.67
CA HIS A 19 -2.26 -3.34 23.68
C HIS A 19 -1.92 -3.80 25.10
N ARG A 20 -2.12 -2.88 26.07
CA ARG A 20 -1.95 -3.16 27.50
C ARG A 20 -2.96 -4.19 28.00
N THR A 21 -2.59 -4.95 29.02
CA THR A 21 -3.44 -5.99 29.66
C THR A 21 -4.80 -5.51 30.16
N ASN A 22 -4.95 -4.23 30.47
CA ASN A 22 -6.24 -3.67 30.91
C ASN A 22 -7.21 -3.37 29.75
N LYS A 23 -6.71 -3.30 28.51
CA LYS A 23 -7.46 -2.85 27.33
C LYS A 23 -7.64 -3.96 26.29
N TRP A 24 -7.67 -5.21 26.73
CA TRP A 24 -7.83 -6.35 25.83
C TRP A 24 -9.28 -6.82 25.75
N ASN A 25 -9.63 -7.46 24.64
CA ASN A 25 -10.91 -8.11 24.43
C ASN A 25 -10.77 -9.62 24.68
N PRO A 26 -11.59 -10.23 25.56
CA PRO A 26 -11.54 -11.68 25.83
C PRO A 26 -11.66 -12.57 24.59
N ALA A 27 -12.35 -12.12 23.54
CA ALA A 27 -12.49 -12.87 22.29
C ALA A 27 -11.16 -13.01 21.53
N MET A 28 -10.18 -12.16 21.80
CA MET A 28 -8.84 -12.23 21.19
C MET A 28 -7.89 -13.21 21.90
N ARG A 29 -8.33 -13.86 22.98
CA ARG A 29 -7.51 -14.82 23.75
C ARG A 29 -6.79 -15.87 22.89
N PRO A 30 -7.41 -16.49 21.85
CA PRO A 30 -6.73 -17.50 21.03
C PRO A 30 -5.53 -16.97 20.23
N PHE A 31 -5.53 -15.67 19.91
CA PHE A 31 -4.49 -15.03 19.10
C PHE A 31 -3.36 -14.42 19.94
N ILE A 32 -3.54 -14.35 21.27
CA ILE A 32 -2.54 -13.83 22.19
C ILE A 32 -1.62 -14.97 22.63
N PHE A 33 -0.32 -14.80 22.44
CA PHE A 33 0.70 -15.76 22.82
C PHE A 33 1.04 -15.67 24.31
N THR A 34 1.55 -14.51 24.75
CA THR A 34 1.97 -14.25 26.13
C THR A 34 1.79 -12.77 26.50
N GLU A 35 1.98 -12.42 27.76
CA GLU A 35 2.10 -11.03 28.20
C GLU A 35 3.52 -10.76 28.70
N ARG A 36 4.08 -9.60 28.34
CA ARG A 36 5.41 -9.15 28.81
C ARG A 36 5.34 -7.67 29.14
N ASN A 37 5.81 -7.29 30.33
CA ASN A 37 5.82 -5.89 30.79
C ASN A 37 4.43 -5.22 30.71
N GLY A 38 3.34 -5.98 30.92
CA GLY A 38 1.97 -5.48 30.85
C GLY A 38 1.45 -5.19 29.42
N ILE A 39 2.13 -5.70 28.39
CA ILE A 39 1.71 -5.63 26.98
C ILE A 39 1.44 -7.06 26.49
N HIS A 40 0.33 -7.27 25.78
CA HIS A 40 0.06 -8.55 25.13
C HIS A 40 0.92 -8.73 23.88
N ILE A 41 1.44 -9.93 23.71
CA ILE A 41 2.20 -10.34 22.54
C ILE A 41 1.31 -11.24 21.69
N ILE A 42 1.14 -10.89 20.43
CA ILE A 42 0.34 -11.62 19.45
C ILE A 42 1.16 -12.79 18.90
N ASP A 43 0.51 -13.93 18.66
CA ASP A 43 1.13 -15.09 18.03
C ASP A 43 1.37 -14.86 16.52
N LEU A 44 2.63 -14.65 16.16
CA LEU A 44 3.03 -14.42 14.77
C LEU A 44 2.83 -15.64 13.86
N GLN A 45 2.82 -16.87 14.40
CA GLN A 45 2.56 -18.04 13.55
C GLN A 45 1.13 -18.02 13.00
N GLN A 46 0.19 -17.62 13.85
CA GLN A 46 -1.20 -17.40 13.45
C GLN A 46 -1.30 -16.24 12.47
N THR A 47 -0.60 -15.12 12.71
CA THR A 47 -0.54 -13.99 11.77
C THR A 47 -0.05 -14.41 10.39
N VAL A 48 1.03 -15.19 10.29
CA VAL A 48 1.56 -15.68 8.99
C VAL A 48 0.54 -16.55 8.27
N LYS A 49 -0.13 -17.46 9.01
CA LYS A 49 -1.16 -18.34 8.43
C LYS A 49 -2.36 -17.54 7.92
N SER A 50 -2.92 -16.66 8.74
CA SER A 50 -4.05 -15.80 8.38
C SER A 50 -3.71 -14.87 7.23
N LEU A 51 -2.52 -14.28 7.23
CA LEU A 51 -2.06 -13.40 6.16
C LEU A 51 -1.93 -14.15 4.84
N THR A 52 -1.45 -15.39 4.86
CA THR A 52 -1.36 -16.22 3.65
C THR A 52 -2.75 -16.52 3.08
N GLN A 53 -3.72 -16.82 3.93
CA GLN A 53 -5.11 -17.04 3.51
C GLN A 53 -5.73 -15.76 2.93
N ALA A 54 -5.53 -14.62 3.61
CA ALA A 54 -5.97 -13.31 3.13
C ALA A 54 -5.35 -12.96 1.77
N TYR A 55 -4.03 -13.16 1.62
CA TYR A 55 -3.29 -12.90 0.38
C TYR A 55 -3.86 -13.69 -0.80
N GLN A 56 -4.07 -15.00 -0.61
CA GLN A 56 -4.64 -15.87 -1.65
C GLN A 56 -6.06 -15.45 -2.04
N MET A 57 -6.88 -15.09 -1.05
CA MET A 57 -8.26 -14.67 -1.30
C MET A 57 -8.32 -13.33 -2.03
N VAL A 58 -7.46 -12.36 -1.66
CA VAL A 58 -7.32 -11.08 -2.38
C VAL A 58 -6.88 -11.30 -3.82
N SER A 59 -5.81 -12.08 -4.03
CA SER A 59 -5.29 -12.37 -5.37
C SER A 59 -6.37 -13.02 -6.25
N LYS A 60 -7.08 -14.03 -5.73
CA LYS A 60 -8.19 -14.69 -6.43
C LYS A 60 -9.32 -13.72 -6.79
N THR A 61 -9.79 -12.93 -5.84
CA THR A 61 -10.89 -11.96 -6.06
C THR A 61 -10.53 -10.95 -7.15
N VAL A 62 -9.27 -10.50 -7.17
CA VAL A 62 -8.79 -9.55 -8.17
C VAL A 62 -8.58 -10.21 -9.54
N ALA A 63 -8.13 -11.47 -9.57
CA ALA A 63 -8.04 -12.27 -10.81
C ALA A 63 -9.42 -12.43 -11.48
N ASP A 64 -10.46 -12.69 -10.68
CA ASP A 64 -11.87 -12.74 -11.13
C ASP A 64 -12.39 -11.35 -11.60
N GLY A 65 -11.63 -10.29 -11.32
CA GLY A 65 -11.91 -8.92 -11.73
C GLY A 65 -12.65 -8.08 -10.70
N GLY A 66 -12.71 -8.56 -9.46
CA GLY A 66 -13.22 -7.88 -8.30
C GLY A 66 -12.44 -6.64 -7.91
N THR A 67 -13.13 -5.73 -7.22
CA THR A 67 -12.53 -4.54 -6.60
C THR A 67 -12.43 -4.72 -5.09
N VAL A 68 -11.26 -4.42 -4.55
CA VAL A 68 -10.97 -4.45 -3.11
C VAL A 68 -11.02 -3.02 -2.56
N LEU A 69 -11.81 -2.78 -1.53
CA LEU A 69 -11.90 -1.48 -0.86
C LEU A 69 -10.98 -1.45 0.36
N PHE A 70 -9.99 -0.55 0.37
CA PHE A 70 -9.12 -0.34 1.52
C PHE A 70 -9.71 0.70 2.47
N VAL A 71 -9.87 0.38 3.75
CA VAL A 71 -10.48 1.26 4.75
C VAL A 71 -9.54 1.41 5.95
N GLY A 72 -9.29 2.65 6.36
CA GLY A 72 -8.66 2.93 7.64
C GLY A 72 -8.59 4.41 7.92
N THR A 73 -9.36 4.89 8.92
CA THR A 73 -9.37 6.30 9.33
C THR A 73 -8.35 6.63 10.41
N LYS A 74 -7.64 5.61 10.90
CA LYS A 74 -6.61 5.77 11.92
C LYS A 74 -5.43 6.56 11.36
N ARG A 75 -5.00 7.61 12.07
CA ARG A 75 -3.95 8.55 11.60
C ARG A 75 -2.67 7.83 11.13
N GLN A 76 -2.30 6.76 11.81
CA GLN A 76 -1.13 5.93 11.47
C GLN A 76 -1.29 5.13 10.17
N ALA A 77 -2.53 4.86 9.75
CA ALA A 77 -2.86 4.10 8.56
C ALA A 77 -3.21 4.98 7.34
N GLN A 78 -3.64 6.23 7.54
CA GLN A 78 -4.18 7.09 6.47
C GLN A 78 -3.22 7.23 5.27
N GLU A 79 -1.96 7.63 5.54
CA GLU A 79 -0.96 7.86 4.49
C GLU A 79 -0.60 6.55 3.79
N THR A 80 -0.32 5.49 4.56
CA THR A 80 0.03 4.17 4.04
C THR A 80 -1.07 3.57 3.15
N ILE A 81 -2.33 3.63 3.59
CA ILE A 81 -3.46 3.12 2.81
C ILE A 81 -3.62 3.93 1.52
N LYS A 82 -3.51 5.25 1.59
CA LYS A 82 -3.63 6.12 0.41
C LYS A 82 -2.55 5.80 -0.62
N GLU A 83 -1.30 5.69 -0.20
CA GLU A 83 -0.16 5.41 -1.08
C GLU A 83 -0.30 4.04 -1.75
N GLU A 84 -0.52 2.98 -0.97
CA GLU A 84 -0.58 1.61 -1.50
C GLU A 84 -1.85 1.35 -2.31
N ALA A 85 -2.99 1.93 -1.93
CA ALA A 85 -4.22 1.83 -2.72
C ALA A 85 -4.11 2.57 -4.06
N THR A 86 -3.46 3.74 -4.07
CA THR A 86 -3.18 4.47 -5.31
C THR A 86 -2.21 3.69 -6.20
N ARG A 87 -1.16 3.09 -5.59
CA ARG A 87 -0.19 2.24 -6.30
C ARG A 87 -0.85 1.03 -6.95
N CYS A 88 -1.75 0.35 -6.26
CA CYS A 88 -2.46 -0.80 -6.83
C CYS A 88 -3.69 -0.40 -7.67
N GLY A 89 -4.08 0.89 -7.69
CA GLY A 89 -5.25 1.38 -8.44
C GLY A 89 -6.56 0.77 -7.94
N MET A 90 -6.75 0.70 -6.62
CA MET A 90 -7.96 0.24 -5.96
C MET A 90 -8.60 1.36 -5.13
N PRO A 91 -9.92 1.32 -4.89
CA PRO A 91 -10.60 2.34 -4.10
C PRO A 91 -10.18 2.29 -2.62
N TYR A 92 -10.20 3.44 -1.97
CA TYR A 92 -9.85 3.55 -0.55
C TYR A 92 -10.68 4.59 0.21
N VAL A 93 -10.73 4.47 1.54
CA VAL A 93 -11.33 5.43 2.47
C VAL A 93 -10.37 5.66 3.63
N THR A 94 -9.82 6.87 3.73
CA THR A 94 -8.78 7.21 4.74
C THR A 94 -9.21 8.25 5.75
N GLU A 95 -10.19 9.11 5.44
CA GLU A 95 -10.51 10.24 6.31
C GLU A 95 -11.61 9.90 7.31
N ARG A 96 -12.83 9.71 6.80
CA ARG A 96 -13.99 9.37 7.61
C ARG A 96 -14.88 8.42 6.83
N TRP A 97 -15.22 7.29 7.44
CA TRP A 97 -16.29 6.44 6.95
C TRP A 97 -17.64 7.17 7.05
N LEU A 98 -18.35 7.26 5.92
CA LEU A 98 -19.70 7.79 5.90
C LEU A 98 -20.66 6.62 6.12
N PRO A 99 -21.50 6.65 7.16
CA PRO A 99 -22.53 5.63 7.33
C PRO A 99 -23.43 5.61 6.08
N GLY A 100 -23.65 4.43 5.53
CA GLY A 100 -24.36 4.26 4.27
C GLY A 100 -23.47 4.08 3.05
N THR A 101 -22.13 4.13 3.18
CA THR A 101 -21.21 3.96 2.04
C THR A 101 -21.45 2.67 1.26
N LEU A 102 -21.71 1.54 1.94
CA LEU A 102 -22.00 0.27 1.25
C LEU A 102 -23.51 -0.02 1.22
N THR A 103 -24.22 0.33 2.28
CA THR A 103 -25.65 0.00 2.41
C THR A 103 -26.54 0.85 1.50
N ASN A 104 -26.24 2.15 1.40
CA ASN A 104 -26.93 3.15 0.59
C ASN A 104 -26.02 3.73 -0.51
N TRP A 105 -25.47 2.84 -1.34
CA TRP A 105 -24.53 3.20 -2.39
C TRP A 105 -25.08 4.24 -3.39
N VAL A 106 -26.37 4.16 -3.74
CA VAL A 106 -26.98 5.06 -4.74
C VAL A 106 -26.85 6.53 -4.30
N THR A 107 -27.20 6.86 -3.06
CA THR A 107 -27.07 8.24 -2.55
C THR A 107 -25.62 8.70 -2.47
N ILE A 108 -24.69 7.80 -2.13
CA ILE A 108 -23.27 8.13 -2.07
C ILE A 108 -22.71 8.37 -3.46
N PHE A 109 -23.14 7.56 -4.43
CA PHE A 109 -22.80 7.73 -5.84
C PHE A 109 -23.33 9.05 -6.41
N ASP A 110 -24.57 9.45 -6.08
CA ASP A 110 -25.11 10.77 -6.45
C ASP A 110 -24.27 11.91 -5.89
N ARG A 111 -23.72 11.75 -4.67
CA ARG A 111 -22.81 12.74 -4.07
C ARG A 111 -21.45 12.79 -4.76
N ILE A 112 -20.96 11.66 -5.28
CA ILE A 112 -19.75 11.64 -6.11
C ILE A 112 -20.03 12.37 -7.43
N GLN A 113 -21.16 12.11 -8.08
CA GLN A 113 -21.53 12.83 -9.31
C GLN A 113 -21.68 14.34 -9.10
N GLU A 114 -22.25 14.75 -7.96
CA GLU A 114 -22.34 16.17 -7.62
C GLU A 114 -20.96 16.79 -7.39
N MET A 115 -20.05 16.08 -6.73
CA MET A 115 -18.65 16.52 -6.59
C MET A 115 -18.00 16.75 -7.96
N GLU A 116 -18.15 15.81 -8.89
CA GLU A 116 -17.62 15.94 -10.25
C GLU A 116 -18.27 17.09 -11.03
N ARG A 117 -19.57 17.34 -10.83
CA ARG A 117 -20.28 18.47 -11.42
C ARG A 117 -19.72 19.80 -10.93
N LEU A 118 -19.47 19.93 -9.62
CA LEU A 118 -18.91 21.14 -9.01
C LEU A 118 -17.46 21.37 -9.46
N GLU A 119 -16.64 20.33 -9.56
CA GLU A 119 -15.27 20.42 -10.10
C GLU A 119 -15.28 20.89 -11.55
N ARG A 120 -16.14 20.33 -12.40
CA ARG A 120 -16.28 20.76 -13.80
C ARG A 120 -16.72 22.22 -13.91
N MET A 121 -17.62 22.66 -13.04
CA MET A 121 -18.06 24.07 -12.98
C MET A 121 -16.92 25.01 -12.56
N HIS A 122 -16.04 24.53 -11.67
CA HIS A 122 -14.82 25.24 -11.26
C HIS A 122 -13.81 25.31 -12.42
N GLU A 123 -13.56 24.21 -13.13
CA GLU A 123 -12.63 24.15 -14.27
C GLU A 123 -13.09 24.98 -15.47
N THR A 124 -14.39 25.04 -15.73
CA THR A 124 -14.97 25.82 -16.85
C THR A 124 -15.04 27.33 -16.59
N GLY A 125 -14.72 27.78 -15.37
CA GLY A 125 -14.76 29.20 -14.98
C GLY A 125 -16.18 29.75 -14.80
N GLU A 126 -17.21 28.90 -14.78
CA GLU A 126 -18.60 29.33 -14.51
C GLU A 126 -18.75 29.95 -13.11
N ILE A 127 -17.87 29.57 -12.18
CA ILE A 127 -17.79 30.12 -10.82
C ILE A 127 -17.50 31.64 -10.81
N GLU A 128 -16.85 32.18 -11.83
CA GLU A 128 -16.58 33.63 -11.89
C GLU A 128 -17.84 34.45 -12.22
N ARG A 129 -18.89 33.82 -12.76
CA ARG A 129 -20.15 34.47 -13.12
C ARG A 129 -21.10 34.65 -11.93
N ILE A 130 -20.87 33.91 -10.85
CA ILE A 130 -21.68 33.96 -9.62
C ILE A 130 -21.06 34.90 -8.59
N THR A 131 -21.79 35.16 -7.51
CA THR A 131 -21.27 36.05 -6.47
C THR A 131 -20.06 35.43 -5.76
N LYS A 132 -19.10 36.26 -5.35
CA LYS A 132 -17.90 35.80 -4.60
C LYS A 132 -18.24 34.96 -3.35
N LYS A 133 -19.40 35.24 -2.74
CA LYS A 133 -19.88 34.48 -1.59
C LYS A 133 -20.30 33.07 -1.98
N GLU A 134 -21.04 32.92 -3.08
CA GLU A 134 -21.46 31.61 -3.60
C GLU A 134 -20.26 30.80 -4.11
N ALA A 135 -19.34 31.45 -4.83
CA ALA A 135 -18.07 30.84 -5.25
C ALA A 135 -17.32 30.23 -4.05
N LEU A 136 -17.14 31.01 -2.97
CA LEU A 136 -16.48 30.52 -1.75
C LEU A 136 -17.21 29.35 -1.09
N LEU A 137 -18.55 29.30 -1.16
CA LEU A 137 -19.32 28.18 -0.62
C LEU A 137 -19.10 26.92 -1.44
N ILE A 138 -19.08 27.04 -2.77
CA ILE A 138 -18.79 25.95 -3.69
C ILE A 138 -17.37 25.42 -3.46
N ASP A 139 -16.36 26.29 -3.35
CA ASP A 139 -14.97 25.86 -3.10
C ASP A 139 -14.82 25.08 -1.79
N ARG A 140 -15.50 25.53 -0.74
CA ARG A 140 -15.55 24.82 0.56
C ARG A 140 -16.26 23.48 0.44
N GLU A 141 -17.29 23.38 -0.39
CA GLU A 141 -18.01 22.14 -0.65
C GLU A 141 -17.15 21.16 -1.44
N ILE A 142 -16.50 21.60 -2.52
CA ILE A 142 -15.53 20.81 -3.30
C ILE A 142 -14.43 20.29 -2.38
N THR A 143 -13.81 21.15 -1.56
CA THR A 143 -12.75 20.74 -0.62
C THR A 143 -13.26 19.69 0.36
N ARG A 144 -14.46 19.87 0.91
CA ARG A 144 -15.07 18.92 1.86
C ARG A 144 -15.38 17.57 1.21
N LEU A 145 -15.93 17.58 0.00
CA LEU A 145 -16.27 16.36 -0.75
C LEU A 145 -14.99 15.62 -1.16
N ASN A 146 -13.97 16.34 -1.64
CA ASN A 146 -12.68 15.76 -2.03
C ASN A 146 -11.98 15.04 -0.88
N ILE A 147 -11.95 15.64 0.31
CA ILE A 147 -11.35 15.00 1.50
C ILE A 147 -12.03 13.65 1.78
N ARG A 148 -13.34 13.52 1.59
CA ARG A 148 -14.11 12.33 2.01
C ARG A 148 -14.29 11.28 0.91
N LEU A 149 -14.53 11.71 -0.33
CA LEU A 149 -15.01 10.86 -1.43
C LEU A 149 -13.97 10.58 -2.50
N ASN A 150 -12.81 11.26 -2.48
CA ASN A 150 -11.81 11.12 -3.55
C ASN A 150 -11.35 9.66 -3.74
N GLY A 151 -11.15 8.92 -2.64
CA GLY A 151 -10.70 7.53 -2.73
C GLY A 151 -11.73 6.54 -3.26
N ILE A 152 -13.03 6.88 -3.27
CA ILE A 152 -14.11 6.05 -3.84
C ILE A 152 -14.64 6.60 -5.17
N ARG A 153 -14.06 7.67 -5.71
CA ARG A 153 -14.47 8.29 -6.97
C ARG A 153 -14.46 7.31 -8.15
N GLY A 154 -13.44 6.45 -8.22
CA GLY A 154 -13.31 5.45 -9.29
C GLY A 154 -14.28 4.27 -9.19
N MET A 155 -15.05 4.17 -8.10
CA MET A 155 -15.92 3.03 -7.83
C MET A 155 -17.27 3.22 -8.53
N LYS A 156 -17.62 2.29 -9.43
CA LYS A 156 -18.93 2.27 -10.12
C LYS A 156 -19.90 1.24 -9.54
N ARG A 157 -19.35 0.15 -9.02
CA ARG A 157 -20.06 -0.99 -8.44
C ARG A 157 -19.59 -1.20 -7.00
N LEU A 158 -20.39 -1.89 -6.21
CA LEU A 158 -20.00 -2.27 -4.86
C LEU A 158 -18.72 -3.12 -4.89
N PRO A 159 -17.85 -3.00 -3.87
CA PRO A 159 -16.66 -3.83 -3.77
C PRO A 159 -17.03 -5.29 -3.51
N GLU A 160 -16.22 -6.20 -4.02
CA GLU A 160 -16.35 -7.64 -3.75
C GLU A 160 -15.65 -8.03 -2.46
N LEU A 161 -14.71 -7.20 -2.01
CA LEU A 161 -13.96 -7.42 -0.79
C LEU A 161 -13.62 -6.11 -0.08
N VAL A 162 -13.66 -6.11 1.24
CA VAL A 162 -13.20 -4.97 2.06
C VAL A 162 -12.01 -5.38 2.92
N PHE A 163 -10.96 -4.56 2.88
CA PHE A 163 -9.80 -4.67 3.75
C PHE A 163 -9.81 -3.52 4.76
N ILE A 164 -9.89 -3.83 6.05
CA ILE A 164 -10.08 -2.86 7.13
C ILE A 164 -8.88 -2.84 8.07
N VAL A 165 -8.40 -1.65 8.42
CA VAL A 165 -7.42 -1.42 9.47
C VAL A 165 -8.12 -0.83 10.69
N ASP A 166 -7.97 -1.49 11.86
CA ASP A 166 -8.64 -1.15 13.12
C ASP A 166 -10.17 -1.34 13.08
N VAL A 167 -10.62 -2.53 13.46
CA VAL A 167 -12.05 -2.90 13.52
C VAL A 167 -12.82 -2.08 14.56
N MET A 168 -12.19 -1.69 15.66
CA MET A 168 -12.89 -0.95 16.73
C MET A 168 -13.24 0.45 16.26
N ARG A 169 -12.39 1.07 15.43
CA ARG A 169 -12.65 2.39 14.86
C ARG A 169 -13.55 2.36 13.64
N GLU A 170 -13.53 1.29 12.87
CA GLU A 170 -14.32 1.09 11.65
C GLU A 170 -15.47 0.08 11.83
N ASP A 171 -16.09 0.06 13.01
CA ASP A 171 -17.17 -0.86 13.36
C ASP A 171 -18.36 -0.78 12.38
N THR A 172 -18.68 0.44 11.96
CA THR A 172 -19.77 0.74 11.03
C THR A 172 -19.48 0.16 9.65
N ALA A 173 -18.22 0.22 9.19
CA ALA A 173 -17.82 -0.36 7.91
C ALA A 173 -17.98 -1.89 7.93
N VAL A 174 -17.59 -2.53 9.03
CA VAL A 174 -17.75 -3.99 9.24
C VAL A 174 -19.24 -4.37 9.25
N LEU A 175 -20.08 -3.62 9.98
CA LEU A 175 -21.52 -3.88 10.05
C LEU A 175 -22.19 -3.74 8.67
N GLU A 176 -21.83 -2.71 7.91
CA GLU A 176 -22.38 -2.50 6.57
C GLU A 176 -21.92 -3.57 5.56
N ALA A 177 -20.64 -3.96 5.61
CA ALA A 177 -20.11 -5.04 4.77
C ALA A 177 -20.83 -6.36 5.06
N ASN A 178 -21.02 -6.70 6.33
CA ASN A 178 -21.79 -7.87 6.77
C ASN A 178 -23.25 -7.82 6.31
N ALA A 179 -23.90 -6.67 6.43
CA ALA A 179 -25.29 -6.50 5.95
C ALA A 179 -25.42 -6.74 4.44
N LYS A 180 -24.39 -6.38 3.67
CA LYS A 180 -24.31 -6.62 2.22
C LYS A 180 -23.69 -7.96 1.84
N LYS A 181 -23.27 -8.78 2.82
CA LYS A 181 -22.58 -10.07 2.63
C LYS A 181 -21.29 -9.95 1.82
N ILE A 182 -20.60 -8.83 1.96
CA ILE A 182 -19.29 -8.61 1.36
C ILE A 182 -18.25 -9.16 2.35
N PRO A 183 -17.35 -10.06 1.92
CA PRO A 183 -16.33 -10.60 2.81
C PRO A 183 -15.42 -9.50 3.38
N VAL A 184 -15.05 -9.65 4.65
CA VAL A 184 -14.22 -8.70 5.38
C VAL A 184 -12.89 -9.34 5.77
N ILE A 185 -11.79 -8.73 5.33
CA ILE A 185 -10.46 -8.96 5.88
C ILE A 185 -10.14 -7.79 6.80
N ALA A 186 -9.67 -8.07 8.02
CA ALA A 186 -9.27 -6.98 8.91
C ALA A 186 -7.97 -7.26 9.67
N LEU A 187 -7.22 -6.19 9.91
CA LEU A 187 -6.15 -6.17 10.92
C LEU A 187 -6.80 -5.99 12.29
N VAL A 188 -6.59 -6.97 13.17
CA VAL A 188 -7.23 -7.01 14.49
C VAL A 188 -6.16 -7.03 15.56
N ASP A 189 -6.12 -5.98 16.37
CA ASP A 189 -5.33 -5.93 17.59
C ASP A 189 -6.14 -6.52 18.77
N THR A 190 -5.44 -6.82 19.86
CA THR A 190 -5.90 -7.37 21.12
C THR A 190 -7.07 -6.65 21.79
N ASN A 191 -7.33 -5.38 21.49
CA ASN A 191 -8.47 -4.60 22.00
C ASN A 191 -9.75 -4.78 21.18
N CYS A 192 -9.63 -5.25 19.94
CA CYS A 192 -10.75 -5.37 19.00
C CYS A 192 -11.47 -6.71 19.17
N ALA A 193 -12.78 -6.75 18.88
CA ALA A 193 -13.50 -8.01 18.77
C ALA A 193 -13.28 -8.60 17.36
N PRO A 194 -12.89 -9.87 17.21
CA PRO A 194 -12.77 -10.52 15.91
C PRO A 194 -14.14 -10.87 15.28
N GLY A 195 -15.25 -10.61 15.99
CA GLY A 195 -16.60 -10.90 15.52
C GLY A 195 -16.99 -10.05 14.32
N GLY A 196 -17.61 -10.67 13.32
CA GLY A 196 -18.03 -10.00 12.08
C GLY A 196 -16.91 -9.80 11.05
N VAL A 197 -15.72 -10.37 11.28
CA VAL A 197 -14.62 -10.41 10.31
C VAL A 197 -14.45 -11.85 9.83
N ASP A 198 -14.47 -12.07 8.53
CA ASP A 198 -14.31 -13.41 7.95
C ASP A 198 -12.85 -13.89 7.99
N TYR A 199 -11.93 -12.97 7.67
CA TYR A 199 -10.49 -13.25 7.64
C TYR A 199 -9.76 -12.32 8.60
N VAL A 200 -9.55 -12.82 9.82
CA VAL A 200 -8.86 -12.10 10.90
C VAL A 200 -7.36 -12.24 10.72
N ILE A 201 -6.66 -11.11 10.60
CA ILE A 201 -5.19 -11.03 10.64
C ILE A 201 -4.80 -10.42 11.98
N PRO A 202 -4.35 -11.23 12.96
CA PRO A 202 -3.89 -10.72 14.25
C PRO A 202 -2.65 -9.85 14.04
N SER A 203 -2.74 -8.57 14.38
CA SER A 203 -1.66 -7.60 14.16
C SER A 203 -1.80 -6.38 15.04
N ASN A 204 -0.67 -5.75 15.34
CA ASN A 204 -0.59 -4.36 15.76
C ASN A 204 -1.18 -3.42 14.69
N ASP A 205 -2.09 -2.53 15.09
CA ASP A 205 -2.69 -1.50 14.24
C ASP A 205 -2.25 -0.07 14.60
N ASP A 206 -1.40 0.09 15.62
CA ASP A 206 -0.84 1.38 16.06
C ASP A 206 0.52 1.68 15.44
N ALA A 207 1.32 0.65 15.14
CA ALA A 207 2.65 0.83 14.59
C ALA A 207 2.60 1.09 13.07
N ILE A 208 3.05 2.27 12.64
CA ILE A 208 3.12 2.65 11.21
C ILE A 208 3.91 1.62 10.39
N ARG A 209 5.02 1.10 10.94
CA ARG A 209 5.85 0.09 10.27
C ARG A 209 5.10 -1.24 10.04
N ALA A 210 4.30 -1.65 11.01
CA ALA A 210 3.48 -2.86 10.92
C ALA A 210 2.38 -2.70 9.87
N ILE A 211 1.64 -1.58 9.92
CA ILE A 211 0.59 -1.27 8.94
C ILE A 211 1.19 -1.19 7.53
N LYS A 212 2.32 -0.51 7.35
CA LYS A 212 3.00 -0.41 6.05
C LYS A 212 3.41 -1.77 5.48
N LEU A 213 3.97 -2.64 6.32
CA LEU A 213 4.34 -3.99 5.90
C LEU A 213 3.11 -4.79 5.45
N LEU A 214 2.03 -4.77 6.23
CA LEU A 214 0.84 -5.58 5.96
C LEU A 214 0.02 -5.05 4.79
N VAL A 215 -0.28 -3.75 4.77
CA VAL A 215 -1.01 -3.10 3.68
C VAL A 215 -0.22 -3.23 2.38
N GLY A 216 1.10 -3.01 2.39
CA GLY A 216 1.94 -3.18 1.22
C GLY A 216 1.91 -4.61 0.67
N LYS A 217 1.85 -5.62 1.56
CA LYS A 217 1.76 -7.02 1.15
C LYS A 217 0.41 -7.41 0.59
N ILE A 218 -0.68 -6.83 1.10
CA ILE A 218 -2.01 -6.99 0.50
C ILE A 218 -2.09 -6.26 -0.86
N ALA A 219 -1.45 -5.09 -0.99
CA ALA A 219 -1.37 -4.37 -2.26
C ALA A 219 -0.53 -5.13 -3.31
N ASP A 220 0.59 -5.76 -2.90
CA ASP A 220 1.36 -6.68 -3.75
C ASP A 220 0.45 -7.84 -4.23
N ALA A 221 -0.41 -8.40 -3.37
CA ALA A 221 -1.37 -9.45 -3.74
C ALA A 221 -2.38 -8.99 -4.80
N VAL A 222 -2.85 -7.74 -4.70
CA VAL A 222 -3.74 -7.13 -5.70
C VAL A 222 -3.01 -7.00 -7.05
N LEU A 223 -1.76 -6.55 -7.04
CA LEU A 223 -0.97 -6.42 -8.27
C LEU A 223 -0.71 -7.78 -8.92
N GLU A 224 -0.42 -8.81 -8.13
CA GLU A 224 -0.28 -10.19 -8.61
C GLU A 224 -1.59 -10.70 -9.23
N GLY A 225 -2.74 -10.51 -8.57
CA GLY A 225 -4.04 -10.89 -9.12
C GLY A 225 -4.37 -10.15 -10.42
N LYS A 226 -3.98 -8.87 -10.55
CA LYS A 226 -4.11 -8.11 -11.81
C LYS A 226 -3.21 -8.66 -12.92
N ALA A 227 -1.99 -9.09 -12.58
CA ALA A 227 -1.07 -9.69 -13.54
C ALA A 227 -1.62 -11.02 -14.07
N MET A 228 -2.09 -11.91 -13.17
CA MET A 228 -2.73 -13.19 -13.55
C MET A 228 -3.89 -12.97 -14.51
N ARG A 229 -4.76 -12.00 -14.23
CA ARG A 229 -5.88 -11.66 -15.12
C ARG A 229 -5.43 -11.22 -16.52
N LYS A 230 -4.33 -10.46 -16.59
CA LYS A 230 -3.78 -10.00 -17.87
C LYS A 230 -3.22 -11.18 -18.67
N ASP A 231 -2.54 -12.10 -18.00
CA ASP A 231 -1.99 -13.30 -18.63
C ASP A 231 -3.10 -14.24 -19.12
N ASP A 232 -4.17 -14.41 -18.34
CA ASP A 232 -5.36 -15.17 -18.75
C ASP A 232 -6.07 -14.53 -19.96
N ALA A 233 -6.17 -13.19 -20.00
CA ALA A 233 -6.73 -12.48 -21.13
C ALA A 233 -5.88 -12.63 -22.41
N LEU A 234 -4.54 -12.53 -22.28
CA LEU A 234 -3.61 -12.74 -23.38
C LEU A 234 -3.62 -14.20 -23.87
N ALA A 235 -3.75 -15.17 -22.96
CA ALA A 235 -3.88 -16.58 -23.30
C ALA A 235 -5.20 -16.85 -24.06
N ALA A 236 -6.31 -16.24 -23.65
CA ALA A 236 -7.59 -16.37 -24.35
C ALA A 236 -7.51 -15.77 -25.78
N GLU A 237 -6.87 -14.61 -25.95
CA GLU A 237 -6.66 -14.01 -27.28
C GLU A 237 -5.69 -14.82 -28.15
N GLY A 238 -4.67 -15.45 -27.57
CA GLY A 238 -3.74 -16.34 -28.28
C GLY A 238 -4.38 -17.66 -28.74
N VAL A 239 -5.39 -18.16 -28.02
CA VAL A 239 -6.14 -19.37 -28.41
C VAL A 239 -7.12 -19.07 -29.56
N GLU A 240 -7.74 -17.89 -29.61
CA GLU A 240 -8.61 -17.49 -30.74
C GLU A 240 -7.84 -17.39 -32.07
N ALA A 241 -6.54 -17.04 -32.05
CA ALA A 241 -5.69 -17.07 -33.24
C ALA A 241 -5.30 -18.50 -33.70
N GLY A 242 -5.40 -19.50 -32.82
CA GLY A 242 -5.07 -20.90 -33.11
C GLY A 242 -6.26 -21.76 -33.56
N VAL A 243 -7.50 -21.28 -33.41
CA VAL A 243 -8.73 -22.05 -33.72
C VAL A 243 -9.28 -21.76 -35.13
N ALA A 244 -8.67 -20.85 -35.88
CA ALA A 244 -8.98 -20.61 -37.31
C ALA A 244 -8.35 -21.64 -38.28
N ALA A 245 -8.03 -22.85 -37.81
CA ALA A 245 -7.70 -24.00 -38.64
C ALA A 245 -8.78 -25.08 -38.50
N THR A 246 -9.69 -25.12 -39.48
CA THR A 246 -10.81 -26.06 -39.65
C THR A 246 -10.50 -27.51 -39.26
N PRO A 247 -11.43 -28.25 -38.62
CA PRO A 247 -11.25 -29.67 -38.31
C PRO A 247 -11.55 -30.50 -39.56
N ALA A 248 -10.51 -30.90 -40.29
CA ALA A 248 -10.62 -31.86 -41.39
C ALA A 248 -10.57 -33.30 -40.86
N ALA A 249 -11.40 -34.14 -41.48
CA ALA A 249 -11.78 -35.48 -41.10
C ALA A 249 -10.65 -36.50 -40.87
N ARG A 250 -10.96 -37.41 -39.94
CA ARG A 250 -10.29 -38.67 -39.56
C ARG A 250 -10.10 -39.64 -40.73
N VAL A 251 -8.86 -40.11 -40.97
CA VAL A 251 -8.51 -41.30 -41.78
C VAL A 251 -7.33 -42.04 -41.10
N PRO A 252 -7.28 -43.40 -41.05
CA PRO A 252 -6.40 -44.14 -40.16
C PRO A 252 -4.99 -44.48 -40.72
N ARG A 253 -4.14 -44.88 -39.77
CA ARG A 253 -2.68 -45.11 -39.72
C ARG A 253 -2.07 -46.18 -40.67
N ARG A 254 -0.98 -45.82 -41.36
CA ARG A 254 0.23 -46.61 -41.77
C ARG A 254 1.02 -45.78 -42.81
N GLN A 255 2.34 -45.78 -42.99
CA GLN A 255 3.57 -46.31 -42.36
C GLN A 255 4.73 -45.65 -43.16
N MET A 256 5.94 -45.49 -42.58
CA MET A 256 7.23 -45.21 -43.27
C MET A 256 7.41 -43.78 -43.81
N LEU A 257 8.58 -43.16 -43.86
CA LEU A 257 9.94 -43.34 -43.33
C LEU A 257 10.60 -41.95 -43.55
N GLU A 258 11.60 -41.61 -42.75
CA GLU A 258 12.38 -40.39 -42.87
C GLU A 258 12.90 -40.14 -44.30
N GLU A 259 12.61 -38.97 -44.85
CA GLU A 259 13.50 -38.30 -45.80
C GLU A 259 14.03 -37.06 -45.09
N GLU A 260 15.29 -37.13 -44.66
CA GLU A 260 16.11 -35.97 -44.30
C GLU A 260 16.09 -34.98 -45.47
N MET A 261 15.44 -33.84 -45.29
CA MET A 261 15.65 -32.68 -46.14
C MET A 261 16.74 -31.82 -45.49
N ASP A 262 17.85 -31.67 -46.21
CA ASP A 262 19.01 -30.89 -45.79
C ASP A 262 18.65 -29.44 -45.41
N ASP A 263 19.15 -28.99 -44.24
CA ASP A 263 19.03 -27.64 -43.67
C ASP A 263 19.57 -26.51 -44.57
N ALA A 264 20.25 -26.85 -45.67
CA ALA A 264 20.76 -25.90 -46.66
C ALA A 264 19.68 -25.35 -47.61
N SER A 265 18.49 -25.94 -47.65
CA SER A 265 17.41 -25.55 -48.57
C SER A 265 16.43 -24.50 -48.00
N LEU A 266 16.46 -24.25 -46.69
CA LEU A 266 15.55 -23.32 -46.00
C LEU A 266 16.10 -21.91 -45.82
N LEU A 267 17.37 -21.67 -46.16
CA LEU A 267 18.03 -20.37 -46.07
C LEU A 267 18.32 -19.83 -47.47
N GLY A 268 17.50 -18.89 -47.93
CA GLY A 268 17.64 -18.25 -49.24
C GLY A 268 18.99 -17.53 -49.41
N ALA A 269 19.38 -17.29 -50.66
CA ALA A 269 20.68 -16.73 -51.04
C ALA A 269 21.08 -15.41 -50.33
N SER A 270 20.13 -14.69 -49.70
CA SER A 270 20.39 -13.45 -48.99
C SER A 270 20.87 -13.63 -47.53
N THR A 271 20.66 -14.79 -46.90
CA THR A 271 21.16 -15.09 -45.54
C THR A 271 22.54 -15.73 -45.55
N LEU A 272 22.90 -16.46 -46.61
CA LEU A 272 24.24 -17.07 -46.78
C LEU A 272 25.37 -16.02 -46.97
N ALA A 273 25.04 -14.87 -47.56
CA ALA A 273 26.01 -13.78 -47.80
C ALA A 273 26.35 -12.95 -46.53
N LYS A 274 25.56 -13.08 -45.46
CA LYS A 274 25.79 -12.35 -44.18
C LYS A 274 26.47 -13.20 -43.11
N LEU A 275 26.60 -14.51 -43.33
CA LEU A 275 27.17 -15.45 -42.34
C LEU A 275 28.59 -15.93 -42.70
N SER A 276 29.22 -15.39 -43.73
CA SER A 276 30.64 -15.62 -43.99
C SER A 276 31.46 -14.53 -43.31
N PRO A 277 32.21 -14.81 -42.22
CA PRO A 277 33.12 -13.83 -41.64
C PRO A 277 34.29 -13.58 -42.59
N ARG A 278 34.63 -12.31 -42.77
CA ARG A 278 35.85 -11.86 -43.42
C ARG A 278 37.03 -12.21 -42.51
N ALA A 279 38.02 -12.93 -43.05
CA ALA A 279 39.14 -13.53 -42.31
C ALA A 279 40.15 -12.52 -41.71
N GLU A 280 39.75 -11.26 -41.52
CA GLU A 280 40.60 -10.18 -40.99
C GLU A 280 40.18 -9.75 -39.56
N ASP A 281 38.98 -10.09 -39.07
CA ASP A 281 38.48 -9.64 -37.76
C ASP A 281 38.58 -10.69 -36.63
N VAL A 282 39.08 -11.91 -36.91
CA VAL A 282 39.17 -13.01 -35.92
C VAL A 282 40.53 -13.01 -35.20
N GLU A 283 41.57 -12.40 -35.76
CA GLU A 283 42.87 -12.27 -35.09
C GLU A 283 42.88 -11.14 -34.03
N GLU A 284 42.11 -10.06 -34.22
CA GLU A 284 42.10 -8.91 -33.29
C GLU A 284 41.26 -9.15 -32.01
N LEU A 285 40.35 -10.13 -32.03
CA LEU A 285 39.52 -10.53 -30.88
C LEU A 285 40.13 -11.67 -30.05
N GLY A 286 41.13 -12.39 -30.57
CA GLY A 286 41.89 -13.38 -29.81
C GLY A 286 42.92 -12.73 -28.88
N GLU A 287 43.60 -11.70 -29.37
CA GLU A 287 44.70 -11.02 -28.65
C GLU A 287 44.19 -10.13 -27.49
N THR A 288 42.94 -9.65 -27.58
CA THR A 288 42.32 -8.79 -26.55
C THR A 288 41.71 -9.58 -25.38
N VAL A 289 41.51 -10.88 -25.52
CA VAL A 289 40.96 -11.74 -24.46
C VAL A 289 42.08 -12.38 -23.62
N GLU A 290 43.24 -12.69 -24.21
CA GLU A 290 44.42 -13.15 -23.44
C GLU A 290 45.06 -12.04 -22.60
N ALA A 291 45.09 -10.78 -23.08
CA ALA A 291 45.69 -9.66 -22.35
C ALA A 291 44.92 -9.23 -21.07
N VAL A 292 43.62 -9.54 -20.96
CA VAL A 292 42.78 -9.16 -19.81
C VAL A 292 42.78 -10.25 -18.72
N ILE A 293 43.14 -11.49 -19.07
CA ILE A 293 43.22 -12.61 -18.13
C ILE A 293 44.58 -12.62 -17.41
N GLU A 294 45.67 -12.19 -18.06
CA GLU A 294 46.99 -12.07 -17.40
C GLU A 294 47.11 -10.90 -16.40
N THR A 295 46.26 -9.86 -16.48
CA THR A 295 46.35 -8.70 -15.57
C THR A 295 45.53 -8.82 -14.28
N THR A 296 44.78 -9.90 -14.09
CA THR A 296 43.94 -10.10 -12.89
C THR A 296 44.44 -11.17 -11.92
N GLU A 297 45.50 -11.91 -12.24
CA GLU A 297 46.06 -12.96 -11.36
C GLU A 297 47.34 -12.57 -10.60
N GLU A 298 47.95 -11.39 -10.83
CA GLU A 298 49.24 -11.03 -10.21
C GLU A 298 49.18 -9.99 -9.05
N THR A 299 48.04 -9.80 -8.38
CA THR A 299 48.00 -9.01 -7.13
C THR A 299 47.04 -9.58 -6.08
N ALA A 300 47.33 -10.78 -5.61
CA ALA A 300 46.85 -11.23 -4.31
C ALA A 300 47.86 -12.20 -3.71
N GLU A 301 48.75 -11.71 -2.83
CA GLU A 301 49.19 -12.44 -1.62
C GLU A 301 50.12 -11.58 -0.70
N THR A 302 49.50 -11.04 0.37
CA THR A 302 50.02 -10.98 1.78
C THR A 302 51.07 -9.92 2.22
N PRO A 303 51.36 -9.73 3.54
CA PRO A 303 50.63 -8.85 4.48
C PRO A 303 51.55 -7.91 5.34
N VAL A 304 50.96 -7.24 6.36
CA VAL A 304 51.56 -6.80 7.67
C VAL A 304 51.85 -5.28 7.92
N GLU A 305 51.15 -4.75 8.95
CA GLU A 305 51.51 -3.78 10.02
C GLU A 305 51.83 -2.25 9.85
N VAL A 306 51.29 -1.53 10.85
CA VAL A 306 51.86 -0.41 11.66
C VAL A 306 51.75 1.04 11.15
N ALA A 307 50.83 1.75 11.84
CA ALA A 307 50.95 3.02 12.56
C ALA A 307 51.61 4.30 11.97
N LYS A 308 50.87 5.39 12.24
CA LYS A 308 51.26 6.73 12.75
C LYS A 308 51.47 7.92 11.80
N GLU A 309 50.87 9.03 12.29
CA GLU A 309 51.28 10.45 12.23
C GLU A 309 51.10 11.23 10.92
N THR A 310 50.06 12.10 10.88
CA THR A 310 50.08 13.57 11.09
C THR A 310 50.69 14.37 9.93
N THR A 311 49.90 15.30 9.37
CA THR A 311 50.21 16.74 9.39
C THR A 311 49.06 17.57 8.81
N GLU A 312 48.69 18.58 9.60
CA GLU A 312 47.83 19.73 9.32
C GLU A 312 48.55 20.68 8.33
N THR A 313 47.93 21.41 7.40
CA THR A 313 47.11 22.66 7.52
C THR A 313 47.03 23.26 6.08
N PRO A 314 46.51 24.47 5.81
CA PRO A 314 45.10 24.88 5.81
C PRO A 314 44.70 25.57 4.48
N VAL A 315 43.40 25.73 4.21
CA VAL A 315 42.94 26.75 3.23
C VAL A 315 41.96 27.69 3.92
N GLU A 316 42.41 28.94 3.94
CA GLU A 316 41.79 30.17 4.41
C GLU A 316 40.64 30.58 3.46
N VAL A 317 39.43 30.78 3.99
CA VAL A 317 38.42 31.63 3.35
C VAL A 317 37.85 32.58 4.39
N THR A 318 37.99 33.85 4.01
CA THR A 318 37.60 35.13 4.60
C THR A 318 36.28 35.18 5.37
N LYS A 319 36.35 35.83 6.54
CA LYS A 319 35.24 36.34 7.34
C LYS A 319 34.65 37.60 6.71
N GLU A 320 33.32 37.67 6.63
CA GLU A 320 32.58 38.93 6.71
C GLU A 320 31.42 38.80 7.70
N ALA A 321 31.08 39.94 8.27
CA ALA A 321 30.51 40.14 9.61
C ALA A 321 29.05 39.70 9.78
N SER A 322 28.70 39.23 10.98
CA SER A 322 27.35 39.41 11.53
C SER A 322 27.38 39.52 13.06
N GLU A 323 26.77 40.58 13.57
CA GLU A 323 26.41 40.82 14.96
C GLU A 323 25.05 41.58 14.93
N PRO A 324 24.24 41.64 16.01
CA PRO A 324 23.38 40.55 16.45
C PRO A 324 21.88 40.95 16.50
N VAL A 325 20.96 40.01 16.21
CA VAL A 325 19.51 40.18 16.48
C VAL A 325 19.13 39.37 17.72
N ALA A 326 19.55 39.87 18.89
CA ALA A 326 19.11 39.39 20.20
C ALA A 326 18.30 40.47 20.90
N LYS A 327 17.09 40.77 20.41
CA LYS A 327 16.09 41.64 21.07
C LYS A 327 14.71 41.49 20.41
N LYS A 328 14.05 40.33 20.58
CA LYS A 328 12.58 40.21 20.42
C LYS A 328 11.90 38.95 20.99
N ALA A 329 12.63 38.04 21.64
CA ALA A 329 12.05 36.82 22.22
C ALA A 329 11.75 36.89 23.75
N LYS A 330 11.86 38.06 24.40
CA LYS A 330 11.68 38.18 25.87
C LYS A 330 10.51 39.07 26.32
N LYS A 331 9.55 39.37 25.42
CA LYS A 331 8.38 40.21 25.74
C LYS A 331 7.01 39.55 25.50
N VAL A 332 6.97 38.25 25.22
CA VAL A 332 5.71 37.50 25.06
C VAL A 332 5.48 36.46 26.18
N SER A 333 6.51 36.14 26.98
CA SER A 333 6.41 35.22 28.12
C SER A 333 6.04 35.89 29.45
N LYS A 334 5.70 37.18 29.46
CA LYS A 334 5.32 37.92 30.69
C LYS A 334 3.87 38.43 30.71
N THR A 335 3.07 38.07 29.71
CA THR A 335 1.65 38.49 29.61
C THR A 335 0.67 37.33 29.80
N VAL A 336 1.14 36.09 29.96
CA VAL A 336 0.29 34.90 30.23
C VAL A 336 0.33 34.49 31.70
N ALA A 337 1.29 34.99 32.50
CA ALA A 337 1.38 34.72 33.94
C ALA A 337 0.59 35.71 34.83
N LYS A 338 -0.28 36.56 34.24
CA LYS A 338 -1.11 37.52 34.99
C LYS A 338 -2.62 37.36 34.74
N ALA A 339 -3.03 36.25 34.12
CA ALA A 339 -4.43 35.95 33.79
C ALA A 339 -4.98 34.68 34.47
N VAL A 340 -4.23 34.07 35.39
CA VAL A 340 -4.65 32.85 36.12
C VAL A 340 -4.91 33.12 37.62
N GLU A 341 -4.79 34.35 38.09
CA GLU A 341 -4.94 34.70 39.52
C GLU A 341 -6.13 35.63 39.82
N LYS A 342 -7.08 35.76 38.90
CA LYS A 342 -8.37 36.46 39.13
C LYS A 342 -9.50 35.72 38.43
N GLY A 343 -10.07 34.73 39.11
CA GLY A 343 -11.21 33.99 38.58
C GLY A 343 -11.58 32.75 39.39
N SER A 344 -11.60 32.83 40.72
CA SER A 344 -12.22 31.81 41.56
C SER A 344 -12.71 32.41 42.89
N GLU A 345 -13.71 33.27 42.81
CA GLU A 345 -14.58 33.55 43.95
C GLU A 345 -16.02 33.39 43.46
N THR A 346 -16.69 32.34 43.93
CA THR A 346 -18.15 32.26 43.92
C THR A 346 -18.55 31.74 45.31
N PRO A 347 -19.45 32.44 46.02
CA PRO A 347 -19.73 32.17 47.41
C PRO A 347 -20.72 31.02 47.58
N ALA A 348 -20.54 30.26 48.65
CA ALA A 348 -21.53 29.34 49.18
C ALA A 348 -22.75 30.12 49.69
N ALA A 349 -23.95 29.73 49.25
CA ALA A 349 -25.21 30.09 49.88
C ALA A 349 -26.19 28.91 49.80
N SER A 350 -26.69 28.58 50.99
CA SER A 350 -27.76 27.66 51.37
C SER A 350 -29.12 27.93 50.69
N ALA A 351 -29.87 26.87 50.37
CA ALA A 351 -31.33 26.86 50.44
C ALA A 351 -31.87 25.42 50.52
N GLU A 352 -32.72 25.21 51.52
CA GLU A 352 -33.56 24.06 51.84
C GLU A 352 -34.65 23.76 50.78
N GLU A 353 -35.14 22.51 50.87
CA GLU A 353 -36.53 22.02 50.68
C GLU A 353 -37.40 22.50 49.51
N ALA A 354 -37.85 21.55 48.69
CA ALA A 354 -39.28 21.25 48.55
C ALA A 354 -39.52 19.91 47.81
N SER A 355 -40.45 19.15 48.38
CA SER A 355 -41.15 17.95 47.91
C SER A 355 -41.87 18.09 46.57
N GLU A 356 -41.83 17.04 45.74
CA GLU A 356 -42.99 16.23 45.27
C GLU A 356 -42.53 14.99 44.50
#